data_AF-A0A3L6PGH8-F1
#
_entry.id   AF-A0A3L6PGH8-F1
#
_cell.length_a   1.000
_cell.length_b   1.000
_cell.length_c   1.000
_cell.angle_alpha   90.00
_cell.angle_beta   90.00
_cell.angle_gamma   90.00
#
_symmetry.space_group_name_H-M   'P 1'
#
loop_
_entity.id
_entity.type
_entity.pdbx_description
1 polymer ?
#
loop_
_entity_poly.entity_id
_entity_poly.type
_entity_poly.pdbx_seq_one_letter_code
_entity_poly.pdbx_strand_id
1 'polypeptide(L)'
;MAAAAARHAKPSCPTLLSLLLLLRMLLVEPAAGACSVDAIYSFGDSIADTGNLLREGPVGFFASIGSYPYGQTLRKPTGRCSDGLLIIDYFAMALNLSLVSPYMDKDADFASGVNFAVAGATALDRAVLLQGGVMMPPASVPLSTQLEWFRSHLNATCASQEDCAKKLAGALFLVGEIGGNDYNYGFFQGIRSIEPMKTYVPQEVIELGATQIIIPGNFPIGCSPSYLSLFSVSGTGDLDDRGCLKSYNAFAQHHNEQLQAAIDDLRKANTDVTIIYADYYGAFMHLLDHASILGFEQDSLLQACCGAGGGYNFKMNLICGAPGTNVCANPARRVSWDGIHLTQQAYRAIALSLLMEGFAQPADARLHPLASSFHLHLILPPYHVAGERQKRGHVVPEHRTTEPAGADAAYKNVKVNLCYAPVSQKDRRWCKSNDDLSKDKACQFNVTQQAYVAGARSSFEYTVARDIPTGSYYVRAYTLDTSGTQVAYG
;
A
#
# COMPACT_ATOMS: atom_id res chain seq x y z
N MET A 1 -27.80 42.31 -73.99
CA MET A 1 -26.43 42.46 -73.47
C MET A 1 -26.42 41.99 -72.03
N ALA A 2 -25.57 40.99 -71.75
CA ALA A 2 -25.02 40.50 -70.48
C ALA A 2 -25.86 40.55 -69.18
N ALA A 3 -26.17 39.35 -68.67
CA ALA A 3 -26.37 39.07 -67.26
C ALA A 3 -25.03 39.17 -66.49
N ALA A 4 -25.05 39.68 -65.26
CA ALA A 4 -23.95 39.55 -64.31
C ALA A 4 -24.49 39.18 -62.92
N ALA A 5 -24.30 37.92 -62.56
CA ALA A 5 -24.52 37.38 -61.23
C ALA A 5 -23.49 37.94 -60.25
N ALA A 6 -23.94 38.48 -59.11
CA ALA A 6 -23.09 38.83 -58.00
C ALA A 6 -22.60 37.54 -57.32
N ARG A 7 -21.30 37.27 -57.42
CA ARG A 7 -20.62 36.15 -56.77
C ARG A 7 -20.48 36.45 -55.28
N HIS A 8 -21.05 35.59 -54.43
CA HIS A 8 -20.63 35.50 -53.04
C HIS A 8 -19.17 35.02 -53.00
N ALA A 9 -18.30 35.82 -52.39
CA ALA A 9 -16.92 35.45 -52.12
C ALA A 9 -16.91 34.26 -51.15
N LYS A 10 -16.27 33.15 -51.57
CA LYS A 10 -15.94 32.04 -50.67
C LYS A 10 -14.99 32.56 -49.59
N PRO A 11 -15.19 32.24 -48.31
CA PRO A 11 -14.22 32.58 -47.27
C PRO A 11 -12.90 31.88 -47.60
N SER A 12 -11.81 32.64 -47.57
CA SER A 12 -10.46 32.13 -47.74
C SER A 12 -10.16 31.07 -46.67
N CYS A 13 -9.45 30.02 -47.09
CA CYS A 13 -9.09 28.84 -46.29
C CYS A 13 -8.39 29.07 -44.92
N PRO A 14 -7.75 30.23 -44.58
CA PRO A 14 -7.12 30.35 -43.27
C PRO A 14 -8.13 30.52 -42.11
N THR A 15 -9.31 31.13 -42.35
CA THR A 15 -10.28 31.42 -41.28
C THR A 15 -11.13 30.22 -40.88
N LEU A 16 -11.36 29.28 -41.81
CA LEU A 16 -12.05 28.02 -41.50
C LEU A 16 -11.13 27.09 -40.67
N LEU A 17 -9.82 27.12 -40.94
CA LEU A 17 -8.84 26.34 -40.18
C LEU A 17 -8.69 26.88 -38.75
N SER A 18 -8.65 28.21 -38.56
CA SER A 18 -8.62 28.83 -37.22
C SER A 18 -9.90 28.56 -36.42
N LEU A 19 -11.07 28.56 -37.07
CA LEU A 19 -12.34 28.24 -36.41
C LEU A 19 -12.47 26.73 -36.09
N LEU A 20 -11.95 25.84 -36.94
CA LEU A 20 -11.88 24.39 -36.69
C LEU A 20 -10.83 24.03 -35.62
N LEU A 21 -9.72 24.77 -35.52
CA LEU A 21 -8.75 24.65 -34.44
C LEU A 21 -9.32 25.15 -33.10
N LEU A 22 -10.06 26.26 -33.09
CA LEU A 22 -10.78 26.73 -31.90
C LEU A 22 -11.92 25.79 -31.48
N LEU A 23 -12.64 25.17 -32.43
CA LEU A 23 -13.66 24.17 -32.13
C LEU A 23 -13.06 22.84 -31.65
N ARG A 24 -11.83 22.48 -32.10
CA ARG A 24 -11.06 21.36 -31.53
C ARG A 24 -10.55 21.62 -30.12
N MET A 25 -10.27 22.88 -29.75
CA MET A 25 -9.90 23.25 -28.37
C MET A 25 -11.10 23.24 -27.41
N LEU A 26 -12.33 23.34 -27.92
CA LEU A 26 -13.58 23.21 -27.15
C LEU A 26 -14.12 21.77 -27.09
N LEU A 27 -13.50 20.84 -27.85
CA LEU A 27 -13.77 19.40 -27.85
C LEU A 27 -12.56 18.60 -27.34
N VAL A 28 -11.68 19.23 -26.56
CA VAL A 28 -10.88 18.45 -25.61
C VAL A 28 -11.87 17.96 -24.58
N GLU A 29 -12.44 16.78 -24.84
CA GLU A 29 -12.98 15.97 -23.76
C GLU A 29 -11.89 15.95 -22.68
N PRO A 30 -12.24 16.18 -21.39
CA PRO A 30 -11.28 15.91 -20.33
C PRO A 30 -10.76 14.51 -20.61
N ALA A 31 -9.43 14.35 -20.62
CA ALA A 31 -8.81 13.05 -20.82
C ALA A 31 -9.65 12.01 -20.08
N ALA A 32 -10.08 10.96 -20.80
CA ALA A 32 -10.89 9.87 -20.28
C ALA A 32 -10.49 9.61 -18.82
N GLY A 33 -11.48 9.69 -17.94
CA GLY A 33 -11.37 10.08 -16.54
C GLY A 33 -10.15 9.56 -15.80
N ALA A 34 -9.66 10.35 -14.85
CA ALA A 34 -8.83 9.83 -13.77
C ALA A 34 -9.39 8.47 -13.34
N CYS A 35 -8.55 7.42 -13.38
CA CYS A 35 -8.97 6.05 -13.08
C CYS A 35 -9.50 6.00 -11.64
N SER A 36 -10.80 6.19 -11.44
CA SER A 36 -11.40 6.24 -10.11
C SER A 36 -11.71 4.81 -9.69
N VAL A 37 -11.00 4.33 -8.67
CA VAL A 37 -11.37 3.09 -7.98
C VAL A 37 -12.46 3.42 -6.98
N ASP A 38 -13.62 2.80 -7.13
CA ASP A 38 -14.81 3.09 -6.31
C ASP A 38 -14.91 2.18 -5.07
N ALA A 39 -14.30 0.99 -5.15
CA ALA A 39 -14.37 -0.01 -4.09
C ALA A 39 -13.13 -0.92 -4.08
N ILE A 40 -12.83 -1.49 -2.92
CA ILE A 40 -11.83 -2.57 -2.78
C ILE A 40 -12.52 -3.87 -2.35
N TYR A 41 -12.37 -4.92 -3.15
CA TYR A 41 -12.72 -6.28 -2.74
C TYR A 41 -11.44 -7.04 -2.37
N SER A 42 -11.31 -7.42 -1.10
CA SER A 42 -10.07 -8.03 -0.60
C SER A 42 -10.27 -9.47 -0.15
N PHE A 43 -9.29 -10.31 -0.43
CA PHE A 43 -9.17 -11.70 -0.03
C PHE A 43 -7.77 -11.91 0.55
N GLY A 44 -7.60 -12.93 1.38
CA GLY A 44 -6.29 -13.24 1.94
C GLY A 44 -6.35 -13.72 3.38
N ASP A 45 -5.27 -13.47 4.11
CA ASP A 45 -5.08 -13.95 5.47
C ASP A 45 -4.98 -12.83 6.53
N SER A 46 -4.18 -13.04 7.58
CA SER A 46 -4.01 -12.09 8.68
C SER A 46 -3.31 -10.79 8.28
N ILE A 47 -2.62 -10.76 7.14
CA ILE A 47 -2.00 -9.54 6.59
C ILE A 47 -3.05 -8.60 6.00
N ALA A 48 -4.22 -9.11 5.65
CA ALA A 48 -5.34 -8.35 5.10
C ALA A 48 -6.59 -8.32 6.00
N ASP A 49 -6.75 -9.23 6.97
CA ASP A 49 -7.97 -9.33 7.78
C ASP A 49 -8.25 -8.07 8.63
N THR A 50 -9.42 -7.48 8.42
CA THR A 50 -9.89 -6.28 9.11
C THR A 50 -10.90 -6.55 10.23
N GLY A 51 -11.20 -7.83 10.50
CA GLY A 51 -12.01 -8.28 11.63
C GLY A 51 -12.95 -9.47 11.37
N ASN A 52 -12.78 -10.24 10.29
CA ASN A 52 -13.56 -11.46 10.07
C ASN A 52 -13.20 -12.55 11.09
N LEU A 53 -11.90 -12.81 11.35
CA LEU A 53 -11.53 -13.81 12.35
C LEU A 53 -12.10 -13.49 13.74
N LEU A 54 -12.12 -12.20 14.11
CA LEU A 54 -12.70 -11.76 15.37
C LEU A 54 -14.19 -12.16 15.49
N ARG A 55 -14.92 -12.18 14.37
CA ARG A 55 -16.35 -12.55 14.29
C ARG A 55 -16.57 -14.05 14.17
N GLU A 56 -15.64 -14.78 13.54
CA GLU A 56 -15.63 -16.26 13.54
C GLU A 56 -15.45 -16.84 14.96
N GLY A 57 -14.78 -16.11 15.84
CA GLY A 57 -14.51 -16.55 17.20
C GLY A 57 -13.07 -17.04 17.34
N PRO A 58 -12.11 -16.12 17.56
CA PRO A 58 -10.70 -16.47 17.57
C PRO A 58 -10.36 -17.36 18.76
N VAL A 59 -9.55 -18.40 18.52
CA VAL A 59 -9.07 -19.33 19.55
C VAL A 59 -7.56 -19.52 19.44
N GLY A 60 -6.95 -20.06 20.51
CA GLY A 60 -5.52 -20.40 20.52
C GLY A 60 -4.64 -19.18 20.24
N PHE A 61 -3.81 -19.26 19.19
CA PHE A 61 -2.86 -18.21 18.79
C PHE A 61 -3.53 -16.85 18.52
N PHE A 62 -4.80 -16.82 18.15
CA PHE A 62 -5.49 -15.59 17.83
C PHE A 62 -6.42 -15.09 18.95
N ALA A 63 -6.50 -15.79 20.09
CA ALA A 63 -7.49 -15.49 21.12
C ALA A 63 -7.45 -14.04 21.65
N SER A 64 -6.29 -13.38 21.62
CA SER A 64 -6.10 -12.01 22.09
C SER A 64 -6.41 -10.94 21.03
N ILE A 65 -6.71 -11.29 19.78
CA ILE A 65 -6.87 -10.34 18.66
C ILE A 65 -8.00 -9.32 18.86
N GLY A 66 -9.01 -9.69 19.65
CA GLY A 66 -10.14 -8.83 20.03
C GLY A 66 -9.90 -7.98 21.27
N SER A 67 -8.68 -7.97 21.81
CA SER A 67 -8.33 -7.31 23.07
C SER A 67 -7.04 -6.52 22.96
N TYR A 68 -6.81 -5.59 23.89
CA TYR A 68 -5.50 -4.95 24.01
C TYR A 68 -4.41 -6.01 24.23
N PRO A 69 -3.24 -5.86 23.62
CA PRO A 69 -2.73 -4.62 23.00
C PRO A 69 -3.00 -4.47 21.49
N TYR A 70 -3.71 -5.39 20.83
CA TYR A 70 -4.05 -5.24 19.41
C TYR A 70 -4.94 -4.01 19.18
N GLY A 71 -4.63 -3.26 18.14
CA GLY A 71 -5.32 -2.00 17.81
C GLY A 71 -5.04 -0.82 18.78
N GLN A 72 -3.99 -0.90 19.62
CA GLN A 72 -3.66 0.20 20.54
C GLN A 72 -3.39 1.55 19.85
N THR A 73 -2.82 1.55 18.64
CA THR A 73 -2.57 2.75 17.85
C THR A 73 -3.88 3.36 17.34
N LEU A 74 -4.89 2.52 17.12
CA LEU A 74 -6.28 2.91 16.82
C LEU A 74 -7.12 3.19 18.08
N ARG A 75 -6.54 3.00 19.27
CA ARG A 75 -7.19 3.13 20.59
C ARG A 75 -8.41 2.23 20.77
N LYS A 76 -8.48 1.14 20.01
CA LYS A 76 -9.47 0.07 20.17
C LYS A 76 -9.00 -1.19 19.44
N PRO A 77 -9.24 -2.39 19.97
CA PRO A 77 -9.10 -3.62 19.21
C PRO A 77 -10.08 -3.62 18.03
N THR A 78 -9.59 -3.91 16.83
CA THR A 78 -10.41 -3.99 15.61
C THR A 78 -10.48 -5.40 15.02
N GLY A 79 -9.67 -6.33 15.52
CA GLY A 79 -9.48 -7.64 14.90
C GLY A 79 -8.36 -7.69 13.84
N ARG A 80 -7.64 -6.57 13.61
CA ARG A 80 -6.45 -6.52 12.74
C ARG A 80 -5.25 -7.11 13.48
N CYS A 81 -4.45 -7.94 12.81
CA CYS A 81 -3.21 -8.52 13.35
C CYS A 81 -2.07 -7.49 13.38
N SER A 82 -2.26 -6.40 14.12
CA SER A 82 -1.30 -5.31 14.29
C SER A 82 -1.63 -4.46 15.52
N ASP A 83 -0.75 -3.53 15.87
CA ASP A 83 -1.09 -2.43 16.78
C ASP A 83 -2.07 -1.43 16.14
N GLY A 84 -2.27 -1.47 14.83
CA GLY A 84 -3.22 -0.61 14.12
C GLY A 84 -3.55 -1.05 12.69
N LEU A 85 -3.38 -0.15 11.72
CA LEU A 85 -3.74 -0.33 10.31
C LEU A 85 -2.82 -1.33 9.56
N LEU A 86 -3.39 -1.97 8.54
CA LEU A 86 -2.74 -2.91 7.62
C LEU A 86 -2.48 -2.26 6.25
N ILE A 87 -1.83 -2.96 5.32
CA ILE A 87 -1.54 -2.44 3.95
C ILE A 87 -2.83 -2.04 3.21
N ILE A 88 -3.88 -2.85 3.30
CA ILE A 88 -5.19 -2.57 2.68
C ILE A 88 -5.78 -1.23 3.13
N ASP A 89 -5.58 -0.85 4.39
CA ASP A 89 -6.08 0.42 4.91
C ASP A 89 -5.38 1.61 4.25
N TYR A 90 -4.08 1.49 3.98
CA TYR A 90 -3.31 2.51 3.27
C TYR A 90 -3.69 2.60 1.80
N PHE A 91 -4.04 1.48 1.15
CA PHE A 91 -4.59 1.49 -0.20
C PHE A 91 -5.95 2.20 -0.25
N ALA A 92 -6.87 1.88 0.68
CA ALA A 92 -8.15 2.57 0.80
C ALA A 92 -7.96 4.08 0.98
N MET A 93 -7.06 4.48 1.89
CA MET A 93 -6.73 5.89 2.11
C MET A 93 -6.14 6.58 0.87
N ALA A 94 -5.24 5.91 0.14
CA ALA A 94 -4.63 6.45 -1.08
C ALA A 94 -5.64 6.63 -2.21
N LEU A 95 -6.69 5.81 -2.23
CA LEU A 95 -7.81 5.86 -3.18
C LEU A 95 -8.96 6.76 -2.69
N ASN A 96 -8.80 7.44 -1.55
CA ASN A 96 -9.83 8.29 -0.93
C ASN A 96 -11.14 7.52 -0.61
N LEU A 97 -11.02 6.24 -0.25
CA LEU A 97 -12.09 5.37 0.19
C LEU A 97 -12.17 5.30 1.72
N SER A 98 -13.32 4.87 2.24
CA SER A 98 -13.43 4.48 3.65
C SER A 98 -12.61 3.21 3.90
N LEU A 99 -12.16 2.99 5.15
CA LEU A 99 -11.49 1.75 5.51
C LEU A 99 -12.41 0.55 5.21
N VAL A 100 -11.86 -0.46 4.55
CA VAL A 100 -12.64 -1.60 4.05
C VAL A 100 -13.13 -2.45 5.22
N SER A 101 -14.43 -2.68 5.27
CA SER A 101 -15.09 -3.41 6.35
C SER A 101 -15.01 -4.93 6.14
N PRO A 102 -14.92 -5.73 7.22
CA PRO A 102 -14.95 -7.18 7.12
C PRO A 102 -16.35 -7.68 6.71
N TYR A 103 -16.42 -8.64 5.79
CA TYR A 103 -17.66 -9.24 5.26
C TYR A 103 -18.63 -9.69 6.35
N MET A 104 -18.13 -10.25 7.45
CA MET A 104 -18.96 -10.76 8.53
C MET A 104 -19.62 -9.66 9.39
N ASP A 105 -19.25 -8.39 9.20
CA ASP A 105 -19.92 -7.28 9.87
C ASP A 105 -21.25 -6.94 9.19
N LYS A 106 -22.34 -7.47 9.75
CA LYS A 106 -23.69 -7.30 9.20
C LYS A 106 -24.20 -5.86 9.30
N ASP A 107 -23.60 -5.05 10.17
CA ASP A 107 -23.99 -3.66 10.39
C ASP A 107 -23.09 -2.67 9.63
N ALA A 108 -22.09 -3.17 8.89
CA ALA A 108 -21.14 -2.33 8.17
C ALA A 108 -21.72 -1.74 6.88
N ASP A 109 -21.17 -0.57 6.52
CA ASP A 109 -21.32 -0.01 5.19
C ASP A 109 -20.26 -0.60 4.25
N PHE A 110 -20.72 -1.15 3.12
CA PHE A 110 -19.90 -1.77 2.09
C PHE A 110 -19.76 -0.91 0.83
N ALA A 111 -20.13 0.38 0.89
CA ALA A 111 -20.00 1.30 -0.25
C ALA A 111 -18.58 1.43 -0.78
N SER A 112 -17.55 1.37 0.09
CA SER A 112 -16.13 1.38 -0.30
C SER A 112 -15.53 -0.01 -0.55
N GLY A 113 -16.39 -1.04 -0.65
CA GLY A 113 -15.98 -2.43 -0.85
C GLY A 113 -16.01 -3.28 0.41
N VAL A 114 -15.54 -4.52 0.27
CA VAL A 114 -15.69 -5.58 1.27
C VAL A 114 -14.41 -6.39 1.39
N ASN A 115 -14.04 -6.70 2.63
CA ASN A 115 -12.90 -7.55 2.92
C ASN A 115 -13.35 -8.93 3.39
N PHE A 116 -12.99 -9.96 2.62
CA PHE A 116 -13.26 -11.37 2.87
C PHE A 116 -12.08 -12.10 3.51
N ALA A 117 -10.92 -11.45 3.67
CA ALA A 117 -9.73 -12.04 4.28
C ALA A 117 -10.00 -12.48 5.73
N VAL A 118 -9.41 -13.61 6.13
CA VAL A 118 -9.54 -14.16 7.49
C VAL A 118 -8.17 -14.53 8.02
N ALA A 119 -7.83 -14.04 9.21
CA ALA A 119 -6.55 -14.35 9.82
C ALA A 119 -6.34 -15.86 10.00
N GLY A 120 -5.18 -16.34 9.53
CA GLY A 120 -4.84 -17.76 9.48
C GLY A 120 -5.35 -18.52 8.25
N ALA A 121 -6.02 -17.88 7.30
CA ALA A 121 -6.50 -18.48 6.06
C ALA A 121 -5.39 -19.15 5.23
N THR A 122 -5.78 -20.19 4.51
CA THR A 122 -4.91 -20.95 3.59
C THR A 122 -5.38 -20.78 2.15
N ALA A 123 -4.47 -20.86 1.19
CA ALA A 123 -4.84 -20.87 -0.23
C ALA A 123 -5.56 -22.18 -0.58
N LEU A 124 -5.07 -23.29 -0.05
CA LEU A 124 -5.66 -24.61 -0.22
C LEU A 124 -6.75 -24.91 0.81
N ASP A 125 -7.68 -25.79 0.41
CA ASP A 125 -8.69 -26.32 1.30
C ASP A 125 -8.09 -27.14 2.44
N ARG A 126 -8.75 -27.06 3.60
CA ARG A 126 -8.43 -27.85 4.79
C ARG A 126 -8.24 -29.33 4.49
N ALA A 127 -9.08 -29.92 3.63
CA ALA A 127 -8.99 -31.33 3.29
C ALA A 127 -7.66 -31.69 2.60
N VAL A 128 -7.15 -30.82 1.72
CA VAL A 128 -5.89 -31.03 0.99
C VAL A 128 -4.71 -30.98 1.95
N LEU A 129 -4.68 -29.97 2.83
CA LEU A 129 -3.61 -29.81 3.83
C LEU A 129 -3.59 -30.96 4.84
N LEU A 130 -4.76 -31.44 5.30
CA LEU A 130 -4.85 -32.59 6.19
C LEU A 130 -4.37 -33.88 5.54
N GLN A 131 -4.61 -34.08 4.24
CA GLN A 131 -4.04 -35.21 3.49
C GLN A 131 -2.51 -35.16 3.45
N GLY A 132 -1.94 -33.95 3.41
CA GLY A 132 -0.50 -33.71 3.55
C GLY A 132 0.03 -33.76 4.98
N GLY A 133 -0.81 -34.07 5.98
CA GLY A 133 -0.42 -34.13 7.39
C GLY A 133 -0.25 -32.76 8.07
N VAL A 134 -0.65 -31.66 7.42
CA VAL A 134 -0.58 -30.31 7.97
C VAL A 134 -1.87 -30.00 8.70
N MET A 135 -1.81 -29.74 10.01
CA MET A 135 -2.96 -29.25 10.77
C MET A 135 -3.01 -27.72 10.79
N MET A 136 -4.22 -27.18 10.78
CA MET A 136 -4.50 -25.74 10.83
C MET A 136 -5.59 -25.44 11.87
N PRO A 137 -5.61 -24.23 12.45
CA PRO A 137 -6.61 -23.81 13.42
C PRO A 137 -8.04 -24.03 12.92
N PRO A 138 -9.02 -24.29 13.81
CA PRO A 138 -10.41 -24.51 13.39
C PRO A 138 -11.02 -23.32 12.64
N ALA A 139 -10.69 -22.09 13.03
CA ALA A 139 -11.20 -20.85 12.41
C ALA A 139 -10.42 -20.42 11.14
N SER A 140 -9.56 -21.29 10.60
CA SER A 140 -8.85 -21.05 9.34
C SER A 140 -9.83 -21.20 8.17
N VAL A 141 -10.34 -20.08 7.65
CA VAL A 141 -11.25 -20.04 6.50
C VAL A 141 -10.43 -20.00 5.21
N PRO A 142 -10.42 -21.07 4.37
CA PRO A 142 -9.62 -21.11 3.16
C PRO A 142 -10.12 -20.12 2.10
N LEU A 143 -9.27 -19.80 1.14
CA LEU A 143 -9.57 -18.85 0.06
C LEU A 143 -10.82 -19.24 -0.75
N SER A 144 -11.05 -20.53 -0.96
CA SER A 144 -12.26 -21.06 -1.61
C SER A 144 -13.55 -20.58 -0.92
N THR A 145 -13.60 -20.63 0.41
CA THR A 145 -14.74 -20.14 1.20
C THR A 145 -14.85 -18.61 1.13
N GLN A 146 -13.73 -17.88 1.09
CA GLN A 146 -13.77 -16.43 0.89
C GLN A 146 -14.36 -16.05 -0.48
N LEU A 147 -14.08 -16.84 -1.53
CA LEU A 147 -14.69 -16.69 -2.85
C LEU A 147 -16.20 -17.01 -2.83
N GLU A 148 -16.63 -18.01 -2.07
CA GLU A 148 -18.06 -18.30 -1.85
C GLU A 148 -18.79 -17.15 -1.13
N TRP A 149 -18.13 -16.50 -0.16
CA TRP A 149 -18.64 -15.30 0.50
C TRP A 149 -18.76 -14.14 -0.49
N PHE A 150 -17.79 -13.97 -1.38
CA PHE A 150 -17.86 -12.96 -2.43
C PHE A 150 -19.03 -13.22 -3.40
N ARG A 151 -19.20 -14.45 -3.88
CA ARG A 151 -20.37 -14.81 -4.72
C ARG A 151 -21.69 -14.50 -4.01
N SER A 152 -21.77 -14.83 -2.72
CA SER A 152 -22.95 -14.55 -1.88
C SER A 152 -23.20 -13.04 -1.73
N HIS A 153 -22.13 -12.25 -1.54
CA HIS A 153 -22.20 -10.79 -1.51
C HIS A 153 -22.69 -10.21 -2.84
N LEU A 154 -22.17 -10.66 -3.98
CA LEU A 154 -22.63 -10.23 -5.30
C LEU A 154 -24.11 -10.55 -5.52
N ASN A 155 -24.54 -11.77 -5.19
CA ASN A 155 -25.94 -12.17 -5.29
C ASN A 155 -26.88 -11.32 -4.41
N ALA A 156 -26.40 -10.87 -3.24
CA ALA A 156 -27.19 -10.05 -2.33
C ALA A 156 -27.23 -8.57 -2.70
N THR A 157 -26.20 -8.06 -3.38
CA THR A 157 -26.02 -6.61 -3.61
C THR A 157 -26.23 -6.17 -5.05
N CYS A 158 -26.12 -7.07 -6.02
CA CYS A 158 -26.38 -6.76 -7.42
C CYS A 158 -27.85 -6.94 -7.79
N ALA A 159 -28.43 -5.94 -8.44
CA ALA A 159 -29.81 -6.04 -8.94
C ALA A 159 -29.91 -6.88 -10.22
N SER A 160 -28.82 -6.98 -10.98
CA SER A 160 -28.70 -7.75 -12.22
C SER A 160 -27.23 -8.04 -12.52
N GLN A 161 -26.97 -8.89 -13.51
CA GLN A 161 -25.61 -9.16 -13.99
C GLN A 161 -24.93 -7.91 -14.56
N GLU A 162 -25.69 -7.02 -15.22
CA GLU A 162 -25.17 -5.75 -15.74
C GLU A 162 -24.80 -4.77 -14.62
N ASP A 163 -25.60 -4.72 -13.54
CA ASP A 163 -25.28 -3.93 -12.34
C ASP A 163 -23.99 -4.44 -11.67
N CYS A 164 -23.86 -5.75 -11.54
CA CYS A 164 -22.63 -6.40 -11.05
C CYS A 164 -21.42 -6.04 -11.91
N ALA A 165 -21.50 -6.21 -13.23
CA ALA A 165 -20.40 -5.88 -14.13
C ALA A 165 -19.96 -4.42 -14.01
N LYS A 166 -20.90 -3.47 -13.86
CA LYS A 166 -20.58 -2.05 -13.65
C LYS A 166 -19.87 -1.81 -12.31
N LYS A 167 -20.36 -2.41 -11.22
CA LYS A 167 -19.71 -2.30 -9.90
C LYS A 167 -18.29 -2.87 -9.89
N LEU A 168 -18.10 -4.01 -10.55
CA LEU A 168 -16.81 -4.70 -10.56
C LEU A 168 -15.80 -4.07 -11.53
N ALA A 169 -16.25 -3.39 -12.58
CA ALA A 169 -15.37 -2.65 -13.50
C ALA A 169 -14.63 -1.49 -12.81
N GLY A 170 -15.28 -0.81 -11.84
CA GLY A 170 -14.68 0.26 -11.04
C GLY A 170 -13.96 -0.19 -9.77
N ALA A 171 -13.92 -1.50 -9.50
CA ALA A 171 -13.38 -2.04 -8.26
C ALA A 171 -11.93 -2.53 -8.40
N LEU A 172 -11.17 -2.40 -7.32
CA LEU A 172 -9.85 -2.99 -7.16
C LEU A 172 -9.94 -4.27 -6.34
N PHE A 173 -9.38 -5.35 -6.87
CA PHE A 173 -9.32 -6.64 -6.18
C PHE A 173 -7.94 -6.82 -5.56
N LEU A 174 -7.88 -6.99 -4.24
CA LEU A 174 -6.65 -7.34 -3.53
C LEU A 174 -6.72 -8.81 -3.13
N VAL A 175 -5.90 -9.66 -3.72
CA VAL A 175 -5.96 -11.11 -3.54
C VAL A 175 -4.70 -11.59 -2.84
N GLY A 176 -4.63 -11.36 -1.54
CA GLY A 176 -3.55 -11.83 -0.68
C GLY A 176 -3.03 -10.80 0.33
N GLU A 177 -1.97 -11.12 1.09
CA GLU A 177 -1.16 -12.34 0.97
C GLU A 177 -1.97 -13.60 1.32
N ILE A 178 -1.73 -14.68 0.57
CA ILE A 178 -2.38 -15.98 0.77
C ILE A 178 -1.45 -17.09 0.25
N GLY A 179 -1.49 -18.25 0.92
CA GLY A 179 -0.65 -19.40 0.59
C GLY A 179 0.58 -19.53 1.48
N GLY A 180 0.98 -18.47 2.21
CA GLY A 180 2.03 -18.56 3.22
C GLY A 180 1.69 -19.55 4.34
N ASN A 181 0.43 -19.50 4.82
CA ASN A 181 -0.03 -20.37 5.90
C ASN A 181 -0.04 -21.86 5.54
N ASP A 182 -0.17 -22.21 4.25
CA ASP A 182 -0.19 -23.58 3.75
C ASP A 182 1.09 -24.34 4.15
N TYR A 183 2.23 -23.65 4.15
CA TYR A 183 3.51 -24.22 4.61
C TYR A 183 3.94 -23.74 6.00
N ASN A 184 3.56 -22.52 6.44
CA ASN A 184 3.91 -22.04 7.78
C ASN A 184 3.38 -22.98 8.87
N TYR A 185 2.14 -23.47 8.72
CA TYR A 185 1.58 -24.43 9.67
C TYR A 185 2.41 -25.71 9.71
N GLY A 186 2.84 -26.25 8.58
CA GLY A 186 3.68 -27.44 8.53
C GLY A 186 5.05 -27.21 9.18
N PHE A 187 5.70 -26.08 8.88
CA PHE A 187 6.99 -25.73 9.49
C PHE A 187 6.89 -25.63 11.02
N PHE A 188 5.85 -24.98 11.56
CA PHE A 188 5.62 -24.91 13.01
C PHE A 188 5.27 -26.25 13.66
N GLN A 189 4.85 -27.25 12.87
CA GLN A 189 4.66 -28.64 13.30
C GLN A 189 5.91 -29.50 13.12
N GLY A 190 7.03 -28.94 12.65
CA GLY A 190 8.29 -29.65 12.43
C GLY A 190 8.36 -30.42 11.11
N ILE A 191 7.40 -30.22 10.20
CA ILE A 191 7.40 -30.82 8.87
C ILE A 191 8.41 -30.05 8.01
N ARG A 192 9.51 -30.71 7.62
CA ARG A 192 10.61 -30.08 6.85
C ARG A 192 10.58 -30.38 5.36
N SER A 193 9.85 -31.41 4.95
CA SER A 193 9.66 -31.81 3.55
C SER A 193 8.31 -31.29 3.06
N ILE A 194 8.14 -29.97 3.06
CA ILE A 194 6.98 -29.34 2.43
C ILE A 194 7.43 -28.99 1.03
N GLU A 195 6.94 -29.74 0.04
CA GLU A 195 7.08 -29.30 -1.35
C GLU A 195 6.35 -27.97 -1.50
N PRO A 196 6.94 -26.96 -2.16
CA PRO A 196 6.25 -25.74 -2.51
C PRO A 196 4.94 -26.12 -3.20
N MET A 197 3.82 -25.96 -2.49
CA MET A 197 2.52 -26.32 -3.02
C MET A 197 2.23 -25.39 -4.20
N LYS A 198 1.56 -25.91 -5.24
CA LYS A 198 1.21 -25.12 -6.42
C LYS A 198 0.58 -23.81 -5.97
N THR A 199 1.23 -22.70 -6.32
CA THR A 199 0.73 -21.35 -6.07
C THR A 199 -0.63 -21.21 -6.74
N TYR A 200 -1.66 -20.98 -5.94
CA TYR A 200 -3.01 -20.79 -6.43
C TYR A 200 -3.27 -19.31 -6.68
N VAL A 201 -3.48 -18.96 -7.95
CA VAL A 201 -4.00 -17.65 -8.35
C VAL A 201 -5.46 -17.85 -8.73
N PRO A 202 -6.43 -17.22 -8.03
CA PRO A 202 -7.84 -17.44 -8.31
C PRO A 202 -8.23 -16.81 -9.64
N GLN A 203 -8.24 -17.62 -10.71
CA GLN A 203 -8.89 -17.26 -11.99
C GLN A 203 -10.35 -16.86 -11.78
N GLU A 204 -10.97 -17.42 -10.75
CA GLU A 204 -12.38 -17.21 -10.43
C GLU A 204 -12.76 -15.74 -10.23
N VAL A 205 -11.91 -14.89 -9.65
CA VAL A 205 -12.27 -13.46 -9.50
C VAL A 205 -12.39 -12.77 -10.86
N ILE A 206 -11.60 -13.19 -11.85
CA ILE A 206 -11.68 -12.71 -13.24
C ILE A 206 -12.98 -13.21 -13.88
N GLU A 207 -13.29 -14.50 -13.72
CA GLU A 207 -14.54 -15.09 -14.22
C GLU A 207 -15.79 -14.40 -13.65
N LEU A 208 -15.68 -13.88 -12.42
CA LEU A 208 -16.73 -13.11 -11.75
C LEU A 208 -16.77 -11.63 -12.16
N GLY A 209 -15.83 -11.15 -12.97
CA GLY A 209 -15.84 -9.81 -13.57
C GLY A 209 -14.81 -8.83 -13.01
N ALA A 210 -13.80 -9.29 -12.28
CA ALA A 210 -12.69 -8.44 -11.85
C ALA A 210 -11.87 -7.94 -13.05
N THR A 211 -11.64 -6.63 -13.10
CA THR A 211 -10.87 -5.98 -14.19
C THR A 211 -9.52 -5.42 -13.73
N GLN A 212 -9.36 -5.20 -12.42
CA GLN A 212 -8.15 -4.66 -11.80
C GLN A 212 -7.80 -5.48 -10.56
N ILE A 213 -6.67 -6.17 -10.59
CA ILE A 213 -6.28 -7.15 -9.57
C ILE A 213 -4.86 -6.88 -9.10
N ILE A 214 -4.65 -6.86 -7.78
CA ILE A 214 -3.34 -6.88 -7.13
C ILE A 214 -3.18 -8.23 -6.43
N ILE A 215 -2.09 -8.93 -6.72
CA ILE A 215 -1.73 -10.19 -6.10
C ILE A 215 -0.36 -9.99 -5.44
N PRO A 216 -0.31 -9.84 -4.11
CA PRO A 216 0.95 -9.73 -3.40
C PRO A 216 1.66 -11.08 -3.25
N GLY A 217 2.99 -11.04 -3.24
CA GLY A 217 3.81 -12.17 -2.83
C GLY A 217 3.89 -12.35 -1.31
N ASN A 218 4.55 -13.43 -0.92
CA ASN A 218 4.89 -13.74 0.46
C ASN A 218 6.07 -12.88 0.98
N PHE A 219 6.04 -12.53 2.27
CA PHE A 219 7.14 -11.85 2.96
C PHE A 219 8.38 -12.76 3.15
N PRO A 220 9.57 -12.20 3.43
CA PRO A 220 10.75 -12.99 3.82
C PRO A 220 10.55 -13.59 5.22
N ILE A 221 9.92 -14.77 5.28
CA ILE A 221 9.57 -15.43 6.55
C ILE A 221 10.79 -15.73 7.43
N GLY A 222 11.98 -15.91 6.85
CA GLY A 222 13.23 -16.11 7.59
C GLY A 222 13.68 -14.88 8.39
N CYS A 223 13.12 -13.70 8.12
CA CYS A 223 13.32 -12.49 8.91
C CYS A 223 12.29 -12.33 10.06
N SER A 224 11.30 -13.21 10.13
CA SER A 224 10.27 -13.14 11.16
C SER A 224 10.82 -13.54 12.54
N PRO A 225 10.56 -12.77 13.62
CA PRO A 225 11.02 -13.14 14.97
C PRO A 225 10.58 -14.54 15.41
N SER A 226 9.40 -15.00 14.95
CA SER A 226 8.91 -16.36 15.19
C SER A 226 9.82 -17.43 14.58
N TYR A 227 10.18 -17.29 13.32
CA TYR A 227 11.09 -18.18 12.61
C TYR A 227 12.49 -18.17 13.23
N LEU A 228 13.00 -16.97 13.53
CA LEU A 228 14.31 -16.80 14.17
C LEU A 228 14.36 -17.46 15.55
N SER A 229 13.33 -17.31 16.37
CA SER A 229 13.25 -17.97 17.68
C SER A 229 13.12 -19.50 17.59
N LEU A 230 12.46 -20.04 16.57
CA LEU A 230 12.17 -21.47 16.46
C LEU A 230 13.24 -22.26 15.70
N PHE A 231 13.89 -21.64 14.71
CA PHE A 231 14.71 -22.36 13.73
C PHE A 231 16.14 -21.85 13.63
N SER A 232 16.51 -20.75 14.30
CA SER A 232 17.91 -20.33 14.36
C SER A 232 18.75 -21.32 15.17
N VAL A 233 19.73 -21.93 14.51
CA VAL A 233 20.67 -22.88 15.12
C VAL A 233 22.07 -22.30 15.03
N SER A 234 22.75 -22.14 16.17
CA SER A 234 24.12 -21.62 16.21
C SER A 234 25.09 -22.53 15.46
N GLY A 235 26.03 -21.94 14.71
CA GLY A 235 27.10 -22.66 14.02
C GLY A 235 26.74 -23.26 12.66
N THR A 236 25.49 -23.13 12.19
CA THR A 236 25.08 -23.62 10.86
C THR A 236 25.44 -22.66 9.72
N GLY A 237 25.65 -21.38 10.04
CA GLY A 237 25.86 -20.33 9.03
C GLY A 237 24.62 -20.06 8.18
N ASP A 238 23.40 -20.41 8.64
CA ASP A 238 22.16 -20.19 7.90
C ASP A 238 21.64 -18.74 7.99
N LEU A 239 22.25 -17.89 8.81
CA LEU A 239 21.91 -16.47 8.87
C LEU A 239 22.61 -15.71 7.73
N ASP A 240 21.90 -14.78 7.10
CA ASP A 240 22.48 -13.78 6.20
C ASP A 240 23.10 -12.61 6.99
N ASP A 241 23.61 -11.63 6.25
CA ASP A 241 24.21 -10.39 6.76
C ASP A 241 23.23 -9.47 7.49
N ARG A 242 21.91 -9.66 7.31
CA ARG A 242 20.85 -8.97 8.07
C ARG A 242 20.41 -9.76 9.30
N GLY A 243 20.87 -11.00 9.46
CA GLY A 243 20.47 -11.90 10.54
C GLY A 243 19.19 -12.67 10.26
N CYS A 244 18.73 -12.75 9.00
CA CYS A 244 17.59 -13.56 8.59
C CYS A 244 18.01 -14.97 8.19
N LEU A 245 17.11 -15.96 8.32
CA LEU A 245 17.36 -17.35 7.90
C LEU A 245 17.30 -17.48 6.38
N LYS A 246 18.44 -17.79 5.75
CA LYS A 246 18.58 -17.97 4.29
C LYS A 246 17.70 -19.09 3.77
N SER A 247 17.68 -20.24 4.44
CA SER A 247 16.90 -21.40 4.03
C SER A 247 15.39 -21.09 3.87
N TYR A 248 14.80 -20.40 4.86
CA TYR A 248 13.39 -20.04 4.85
C TYR A 248 13.09 -18.85 3.92
N ASN A 249 14.01 -17.90 3.81
CA ASN A 249 13.89 -16.81 2.83
C ASN A 249 13.95 -17.34 1.39
N ALA A 250 14.84 -18.30 1.09
CA ALA A 250 14.92 -18.95 -0.21
C ALA A 250 13.61 -19.70 -0.54
N PHE A 251 12.98 -20.34 0.45
CA PHE A 251 11.69 -20.98 0.27
C PHE A 251 10.59 -19.97 -0.12
N ALA A 252 10.47 -18.85 0.60
CA ALA A 252 9.50 -17.80 0.28
C ALA A 252 9.77 -17.15 -1.09
N GLN A 253 11.04 -16.94 -1.46
CA GLN A 253 11.41 -16.45 -2.78
C GLN A 253 10.96 -17.43 -3.87
N HIS A 254 11.20 -18.72 -3.68
CA HIS A 254 10.79 -19.73 -4.64
C HIS A 254 9.26 -19.84 -4.79
N HIS A 255 8.51 -19.66 -3.71
CA HIS A 255 7.05 -19.48 -3.79
C HIS A 255 6.68 -18.26 -4.65
N ASN A 256 7.32 -17.12 -4.40
CA ASN A 256 7.06 -15.88 -5.13
C ASN A 256 7.43 -15.96 -6.61
N GLU A 257 8.48 -16.70 -6.98
CA GLU A 257 8.85 -16.98 -8.37
C GLU A 257 7.77 -17.78 -9.09
N GLN A 258 7.24 -18.83 -8.45
CA GLN A 258 6.13 -19.62 -9.01
C GLN A 258 4.84 -18.80 -9.12
N LEU A 259 4.57 -17.95 -8.13
CA LEU A 259 3.42 -17.06 -8.14
C LEU A 259 3.51 -16.06 -9.30
N GLN A 260 4.67 -15.44 -9.51
CA GLN A 260 4.90 -14.55 -10.65
C GLN A 260 4.72 -15.27 -12.00
N ALA A 261 5.24 -16.48 -12.14
CA ALA A 261 5.03 -17.28 -13.36
C ALA A 261 3.53 -17.57 -13.60
N ALA A 262 2.78 -17.91 -12.56
CA ALA A 262 1.33 -18.13 -12.66
C ALA A 262 0.58 -16.84 -13.00
N ILE A 263 0.99 -15.69 -12.45
CA ILE A 263 0.46 -14.37 -12.79
C ILE A 263 0.74 -14.02 -14.26
N ASP A 264 1.93 -14.33 -14.77
CA ASP A 264 2.28 -14.06 -16.17
C ASP A 264 1.45 -14.90 -17.14
N ASP A 265 1.19 -16.17 -16.80
CA ASP A 265 0.28 -17.00 -17.58
C ASP A 265 -1.16 -16.47 -17.50
N LEU A 266 -1.57 -15.96 -16.35
CA LEU A 266 -2.89 -15.35 -16.17
C LEU A 266 -3.07 -14.07 -16.99
N ARG A 267 -2.04 -13.22 -17.05
CA ARG A 267 -2.00 -12.01 -17.89
C ARG A 267 -2.11 -12.35 -19.38
N LYS A 268 -1.40 -13.39 -19.83
CA LYS A 268 -1.48 -13.87 -21.23
C LYS A 268 -2.88 -14.37 -21.58
N ALA A 269 -3.55 -15.01 -20.62
CA ALA A 269 -4.90 -15.54 -20.80
C ALA A 269 -6.00 -14.46 -20.75
N ASN A 270 -5.76 -13.34 -20.05
CA ASN A 270 -6.77 -12.30 -19.79
C ASN A 270 -6.20 -10.91 -20.12
N THR A 271 -6.00 -10.62 -21.40
CA THR A 271 -5.35 -9.36 -21.85
C THR A 271 -6.16 -8.09 -21.59
N ASP A 272 -7.45 -8.25 -21.28
CA ASP A 272 -8.39 -7.19 -20.92
C ASP A 272 -8.42 -6.89 -19.41
N VAL A 273 -7.72 -7.68 -18.60
CA VAL A 273 -7.62 -7.51 -17.14
C VAL A 273 -6.26 -6.95 -16.77
N THR A 274 -6.26 -5.90 -15.93
CA THR A 274 -5.03 -5.39 -15.33
C THR A 274 -4.67 -6.22 -14.11
N ILE A 275 -3.57 -6.97 -14.18
CA ILE A 275 -3.09 -7.83 -13.08
C ILE A 275 -1.72 -7.37 -12.63
N ILE A 276 -1.61 -6.96 -11.37
CA ILE A 276 -0.41 -6.38 -10.77
C ILE A 276 0.12 -7.36 -9.71
N TYR A 277 1.41 -7.69 -9.79
CA TYR A 277 2.12 -8.37 -8.73
C TYR A 277 2.66 -7.33 -7.75
N ALA A 278 2.34 -7.46 -6.46
CA ALA A 278 2.88 -6.59 -5.41
C ALA A 278 4.04 -7.32 -4.69
N ASP A 279 5.25 -6.79 -4.83
CA ASP A 279 6.47 -7.39 -4.28
C ASP A 279 6.63 -7.06 -2.79
N TYR A 280 5.82 -7.72 -1.95
CA TYR A 280 5.90 -7.62 -0.50
C TYR A 280 7.28 -8.05 0.03
N TYR A 281 7.92 -9.03 -0.63
CA TYR A 281 9.24 -9.49 -0.25
C TYR A 281 10.28 -8.38 -0.41
N GLY A 282 10.39 -7.84 -1.61
CA GLY A 282 11.31 -6.75 -1.93
C GLY A 282 11.03 -5.51 -1.10
N ALA A 283 9.76 -5.13 -0.93
CA ALA A 283 9.38 -3.98 -0.11
C ALA A 283 9.81 -4.15 1.36
N PHE A 284 9.74 -5.36 1.90
CA PHE A 284 10.21 -5.65 3.27
C PHE A 284 11.72 -5.61 3.38
N MET A 285 12.45 -6.18 2.42
CA MET A 285 13.91 -6.09 2.40
C MET A 285 14.37 -4.64 2.26
N HIS A 286 13.69 -3.85 1.43
CA HIS A 286 13.91 -2.41 1.29
C HIS A 286 13.70 -1.67 2.61
N LEU A 287 12.65 -2.02 3.36
CA LEU A 287 12.40 -1.47 4.69
C LEU A 287 13.56 -1.76 5.65
N LEU A 288 14.07 -3.00 5.69
CA LEU A 288 15.21 -3.35 6.54
C LEU A 288 16.46 -2.54 6.17
N ASP A 289 16.76 -2.43 4.88
CA ASP A 289 17.93 -1.70 4.38
C ASP A 289 17.87 -0.18 4.69
N HIS A 290 16.67 0.38 4.77
CA HIS A 290 16.43 1.81 5.01
C HIS A 290 15.81 2.10 6.37
N ALA A 291 15.89 1.14 7.30
CA ALA A 291 15.14 1.17 8.56
C ALA A 291 15.34 2.46 9.37
N SER A 292 16.59 2.90 9.54
CA SER A 292 16.90 4.15 10.26
C SER A 292 16.27 5.40 9.65
N ILE A 293 16.24 5.48 8.33
CA ILE A 293 15.65 6.59 7.57
C ILE A 293 14.12 6.58 7.70
N LEU A 294 13.53 5.38 7.75
CA LEU A 294 12.10 5.16 7.93
C LEU A 294 11.64 5.29 9.40
N GLY A 295 12.58 5.51 10.33
CA GLY A 295 12.32 5.78 11.75
C GLY A 295 12.35 4.56 12.67
N PHE A 296 12.78 3.39 12.18
CA PHE A 296 12.89 2.15 12.96
C PHE A 296 14.19 2.08 13.76
N GLU A 297 14.13 1.40 14.91
CA GLU A 297 15.28 1.13 15.79
C GLU A 297 16.13 -0.02 15.24
N GLN A 298 17.35 0.30 14.79
CA GLN A 298 18.27 -0.65 14.15
C GLN A 298 18.55 -1.91 14.99
N ASP A 299 18.75 -1.75 16.30
CA ASP A 299 19.07 -2.88 17.20
C ASP A 299 17.88 -3.83 17.45
N SER A 300 16.72 -3.55 16.83
CA SER A 300 15.48 -4.26 17.12
C SER A 300 14.64 -4.60 15.88
N LEU A 301 15.19 -4.49 14.68
CA LEU A 301 14.46 -4.77 13.44
C LEU A 301 13.88 -6.18 13.39
N LEU A 302 14.59 -7.14 13.98
CA LEU A 302 14.18 -8.55 14.03
C LEU A 302 13.57 -8.94 15.39
N GLN A 303 13.16 -7.98 16.22
CA GLN A 303 12.49 -8.24 17.50
C GLN A 303 11.01 -7.86 17.45
N ALA A 304 10.17 -8.70 18.04
CA ALA A 304 8.76 -8.37 18.24
C ALA A 304 8.60 -7.22 19.24
N CYS A 305 7.71 -6.26 18.98
CA CYS A 305 7.34 -5.23 19.96
C CYS A 305 6.55 -5.83 21.13
N CYS A 306 5.60 -6.72 20.83
CA CYS A 306 4.72 -7.36 21.78
C CYS A 306 5.03 -8.86 21.85
N GLY A 307 5.46 -9.33 23.01
CA GLY A 307 5.84 -10.73 23.17
C GLY A 307 6.55 -10.98 24.48
N ALA A 308 7.37 -12.02 24.53
CA ALA A 308 8.07 -12.40 25.75
C ALA A 308 9.41 -13.11 25.50
N GLY A 309 10.50 -12.49 25.97
CA GLY A 309 11.79 -13.14 26.21
C GLY A 309 12.54 -13.65 24.97
N GLY A 310 13.70 -14.26 25.18
CA GLY A 310 14.60 -14.68 24.09
C GLY A 310 15.24 -13.49 23.35
N GLY A 311 16.09 -13.78 22.36
CA GLY A 311 16.79 -12.75 21.58
C GLY A 311 15.89 -11.93 20.64
N TYR A 312 14.72 -12.48 20.28
CA TYR A 312 13.78 -11.90 19.33
C TYR A 312 12.45 -11.44 19.96
N ASN A 313 12.38 -11.44 21.30
CA ASN A 313 11.17 -11.14 22.09
C ASN A 313 9.94 -11.99 21.72
N PHE A 314 10.15 -13.25 21.34
CA PHE A 314 9.10 -14.15 20.87
C PHE A 314 9.19 -15.53 21.51
N LYS A 315 8.04 -16.06 21.94
CA LYS A 315 7.85 -17.44 22.40
C LYS A 315 6.51 -17.96 21.88
N MET A 316 6.54 -19.10 21.20
CA MET A 316 5.36 -19.67 20.53
C MET A 316 4.19 -19.98 21.50
N ASN A 317 4.49 -20.31 22.75
CA ASN A 317 3.50 -20.61 23.79
C ASN A 317 3.11 -19.40 24.66
N LEU A 318 3.69 -18.21 24.40
CA LEU A 318 3.45 -17.00 25.18
C LEU A 318 3.34 -15.79 24.23
N ILE A 319 2.24 -15.80 23.49
CA ILE A 319 1.95 -14.87 22.39
C ILE A 319 1.48 -13.51 22.89
N CYS A 320 1.58 -12.49 22.04
CA CYS A 320 1.16 -11.13 22.35
C CYS A 320 -0.27 -11.06 22.95
N GLY A 321 -0.41 -10.36 24.07
CA GLY A 321 -1.67 -10.21 24.80
C GLY A 321 -1.95 -11.33 25.83
N ALA A 322 -1.17 -12.41 25.84
CA ALA A 322 -1.22 -13.39 26.92
C ALA A 322 -0.59 -12.84 28.22
N PRO A 323 -1.07 -13.25 29.42
CA PRO A 323 -0.45 -12.88 30.68
C PRO A 323 1.04 -13.25 30.73
N GLY A 324 1.90 -12.27 31.00
CA GLY A 324 3.36 -12.44 30.99
C GLY A 324 4.06 -11.97 29.71
N THR A 325 3.30 -11.46 28.73
CA THR A 325 3.86 -10.68 27.62
C THR A 325 3.93 -9.19 27.96
N ASN A 326 4.83 -8.48 27.27
CA ASN A 326 4.97 -7.03 27.37
C ASN A 326 4.97 -6.40 25.98
N VAL A 327 4.52 -5.14 25.93
CA VAL A 327 4.59 -4.29 24.74
C VAL A 327 5.79 -3.37 24.87
N CYS A 328 6.53 -3.18 23.79
CA CYS A 328 7.64 -2.25 23.72
C CYS A 328 7.17 -0.80 23.95
N ALA A 329 8.07 0.07 24.41
CA ALA A 329 7.71 1.45 24.76
C ALA A 329 7.19 2.29 23.57
N ASN A 330 7.66 1.99 22.35
CA ASN A 330 7.26 2.72 21.15
C ASN A 330 7.06 1.79 19.94
N PRO A 331 5.82 1.31 19.71
CA PRO A 331 5.49 0.46 18.56
C PRO A 331 5.83 1.09 17.20
N ALA A 332 5.77 2.41 17.09
CA ALA A 332 6.07 3.13 15.84
C ALA A 332 7.56 3.07 15.44
N ARG A 333 8.44 2.50 16.29
CA ARG A 333 9.86 2.29 15.98
C ARG A 333 10.23 0.82 15.78
N ARG A 334 9.26 -0.09 15.83
CA ARG A 334 9.48 -1.53 15.63
C ARG A 334 8.90 -1.98 14.30
N VAL A 335 9.58 -2.93 13.66
CA VAL A 335 9.12 -3.53 12.41
C VAL A 335 8.06 -4.59 12.70
N SER A 336 8.38 -5.55 13.57
CA SER A 336 7.45 -6.61 13.97
C SER A 336 6.59 -6.21 15.16
N TRP A 337 5.29 -6.48 15.05
CA TRP A 337 4.34 -6.31 16.14
C TRP A 337 4.41 -7.47 17.13
N ASP A 338 4.04 -8.68 16.73
CA ASP A 338 3.88 -9.83 17.63
C ASP A 338 4.81 -11.01 17.32
N GLY A 339 5.78 -10.80 16.42
CA GLY A 339 6.72 -11.82 15.96
C GLY A 339 6.26 -12.62 14.75
N ILE A 340 5.04 -12.39 14.25
CA ILE A 340 4.57 -12.87 12.94
C ILE A 340 4.17 -11.67 12.08
N HIS A 341 3.37 -10.77 12.64
CA HIS A 341 2.81 -9.64 11.94
C HIS A 341 3.62 -8.36 12.14
N LEU A 342 3.35 -7.35 11.31
CA LEU A 342 4.04 -6.07 11.33
C LEU A 342 3.30 -5.02 12.16
N THR A 343 4.03 -4.02 12.62
CA THR A 343 3.41 -2.82 13.20
C THR A 343 2.70 -1.99 12.13
N GLN A 344 1.78 -1.13 12.54
CA GLN A 344 1.14 -0.17 11.64
C GLN A 344 2.17 0.67 10.87
N GLN A 345 3.25 1.11 11.54
CA GLN A 345 4.30 1.91 10.89
C GLN A 345 5.06 1.10 9.82
N ALA A 346 5.30 -0.18 10.06
CA ALA A 346 5.90 -1.06 9.07
C ALA A 346 4.95 -1.35 7.91
N TYR A 347 3.68 -1.66 8.16
CA TYR A 347 2.70 -1.79 7.08
C TYR A 347 2.55 -0.53 6.25
N ARG A 348 2.64 0.66 6.87
CA ARG A 348 2.67 1.94 6.16
C ARG A 348 3.87 2.03 5.22
N ALA A 349 5.07 1.70 5.70
CA ALA A 349 6.28 1.74 4.89
C ALA A 349 6.16 0.79 3.70
N ILE A 350 5.71 -0.45 3.91
CA ILE A 350 5.46 -1.41 2.81
C ILE A 350 4.45 -0.85 1.81
N ALA A 351 3.31 -0.32 2.26
CA ALA A 351 2.30 0.24 1.38
C ALA A 351 2.85 1.40 0.53
N LEU A 352 3.66 2.29 1.11
CA LEU A 352 4.31 3.37 0.37
C LEU A 352 5.32 2.86 -0.65
N SER A 353 6.12 1.84 -0.30
CA SER A 353 7.05 1.21 -1.25
C SER A 353 6.32 0.66 -2.48
N LEU A 354 5.18 0.00 -2.27
CA LEU A 354 4.35 -0.55 -3.34
C LEU A 354 3.74 0.53 -4.23
N LEU A 355 3.23 1.60 -3.61
CA LEU A 355 2.56 2.69 -4.33
C LEU A 355 3.54 3.58 -5.09
N MET A 356 4.76 3.80 -4.55
CA MET A 356 5.63 4.90 -4.98
C MET A 356 7.04 4.49 -5.39
N GLU A 357 7.56 3.35 -4.94
CA GLU A 357 9.01 3.02 -5.03
C GLU A 357 9.32 1.86 -5.97
N GLY A 358 8.34 1.44 -6.79
CA GLY A 358 8.55 0.46 -7.85
C GLY A 358 8.49 -1.01 -7.41
N PHE A 359 7.90 -1.30 -6.25
CA PHE A 359 7.65 -2.68 -5.77
C PHE A 359 6.34 -3.27 -6.30
N ALA A 360 5.89 -2.82 -7.47
CA ALA A 360 4.73 -3.35 -8.17
C ALA A 360 5.11 -3.66 -9.62
N GLN A 361 4.64 -4.80 -10.13
CA GLN A 361 4.91 -5.25 -11.49
C GLN A 361 3.62 -5.48 -12.26
N PRO A 362 3.56 -5.12 -13.56
CA PRO A 362 4.65 -4.55 -14.34
C PRO A 362 4.99 -3.10 -13.90
N ALA A 363 6.23 -2.65 -14.11
CA ALA A 363 6.77 -1.40 -13.51
C ALA A 363 6.10 -0.11 -14.04
N ASP A 364 5.30 -0.23 -15.09
CA ASP A 364 4.45 0.79 -15.70
C ASP A 364 3.01 0.76 -15.15
N ALA A 365 2.61 -0.28 -14.41
CA ALA A 365 1.33 -0.33 -13.72
C ALA A 365 1.32 0.73 -12.61
N ARG A 366 0.59 1.82 -12.84
CA ARG A 366 0.39 2.87 -11.84
C ARG A 366 -0.63 2.38 -10.82
N LEU A 367 -0.20 2.05 -9.60
CA LEU A 367 -1.12 1.91 -8.45
C LEU A 367 -1.67 3.26 -7.96
N HIS A 368 -1.31 4.37 -8.62
CA HIS A 368 -1.77 5.72 -8.32
C HIS A 368 -2.70 6.28 -9.40
N PRO A 369 -3.93 6.70 -9.03
CA PRO A 369 -4.75 7.62 -9.83
C PRO A 369 -4.34 9.10 -9.73
N LEU A 370 -3.42 9.47 -8.82
CA LEU A 370 -3.18 10.87 -8.43
C LEU A 370 -1.69 11.27 -8.35
N ALA A 371 -0.83 10.69 -9.19
CA ALA A 371 0.54 11.21 -9.33
C ALA A 371 0.57 12.28 -10.43
N SER A 372 0.35 13.54 -10.07
CA SER A 372 0.88 14.67 -10.83
C SER A 372 2.41 14.67 -10.68
N SER A 373 3.11 14.07 -11.63
CA SER A 373 4.49 14.21 -12.12
C SER A 373 5.67 14.66 -11.22
N PHE A 374 5.54 14.69 -9.89
CA PHE A 374 6.60 15.05 -8.95
C PHE A 374 6.60 14.12 -7.74
N HIS A 375 7.67 13.33 -7.59
CA HIS A 375 7.94 12.57 -6.37
C HIS A 375 8.70 13.43 -5.37
N LEU A 376 8.23 13.47 -4.13
CA LEU A 376 8.86 14.15 -3.02
C LEU A 376 9.07 13.19 -1.85
N HIS A 377 10.30 12.73 -1.65
CA HIS A 377 10.67 12.03 -0.41
C HIS A 377 10.97 13.07 0.68
N LEU A 378 10.18 13.05 1.75
CA LEU A 378 10.44 13.83 2.96
C LEU A 378 10.93 12.90 4.08
N ILE A 379 12.25 12.89 4.32
CA ILE A 379 12.85 12.21 5.47
C ILE A 379 13.01 13.24 6.59
N LEU A 380 12.16 13.15 7.62
CA LEU A 380 12.33 13.91 8.86
C LEU A 380 12.99 12.98 9.90
N PRO A 381 14.14 13.34 10.50
CA PRO A 381 14.67 12.57 11.62
C PRO A 381 13.69 12.63 12.81
N PRO A 382 13.47 11.51 13.52
CA PRO A 382 12.52 11.42 14.63
C PRO A 382 13.10 12.08 15.90
N TYR A 383 13.05 13.41 15.98
CA TYR A 383 13.24 14.30 17.14
C TYR A 383 14.30 14.01 18.25
N HIS A 384 14.98 15.12 18.61
CA HIS A 384 15.57 15.51 19.91
C HIS A 384 16.36 14.48 20.74
N VAL A 385 17.68 14.49 20.56
CA VAL A 385 18.61 14.32 21.68
C VAL A 385 18.65 15.66 22.44
N ALA A 386 18.37 15.66 23.74
CA ALA A 386 18.57 16.83 24.58
C ALA A 386 20.05 17.24 24.52
N GLY A 387 20.35 18.32 23.80
CA GLY A 387 21.71 18.86 23.64
C GLY A 387 22.19 18.98 22.19
N GLU A 388 21.59 18.25 21.24
CA GLU A 388 22.00 18.33 19.83
C GLU A 388 21.14 19.30 19.02
N ARG A 389 21.82 20.14 18.23
CA ARG A 389 21.29 21.36 17.64
C ARG A 389 21.21 21.28 16.11
N GLN A 390 20.53 20.29 15.52
CA GLN A 390 20.31 20.28 14.07
C GLN A 390 19.21 19.29 13.65
N LYS A 391 18.40 19.65 12.66
CA LYS A 391 17.56 18.73 11.88
C LYS A 391 17.98 18.86 10.41
N ARG A 392 18.47 17.78 9.82
CA ARG A 392 18.76 17.70 8.37
C ARG A 392 17.61 16.98 7.70
N GLY A 393 17.03 17.60 6.69
CA GLY A 393 16.11 16.95 5.75
C GLY A 393 16.77 16.93 4.37
N HIS A 394 16.67 15.81 3.67
CA HIS A 394 17.06 15.68 2.27
C HIS A 394 15.80 15.69 1.42
N VAL A 395 15.81 16.47 0.35
CA VAL A 395 14.75 16.48 -0.65
C VAL A 395 15.37 16.17 -2.00
N VAL A 396 14.83 15.14 -2.67
CA VAL A 396 15.25 14.70 -3.99
C VAL A 396 14.06 14.87 -4.95
N PRO A 397 14.02 15.95 -5.75
CA PRO A 397 13.11 16.03 -6.89
C PRO A 397 13.52 14.97 -7.94
N GLU A 398 12.66 13.97 -8.16
CA GLU A 398 12.84 12.98 -9.23
C GLU A 398 11.76 13.15 -10.31
N HIS A 399 12.19 13.19 -11.58
CA HIS A 399 11.31 13.23 -12.74
C HIS A 399 11.51 11.95 -13.56
N ARG A 400 10.43 11.21 -13.82
CA ARG A 400 10.50 9.92 -14.55
C ARG A 400 10.51 10.19 -16.06
N THR A 401 11.37 9.48 -16.79
CA THR A 401 11.61 9.55 -18.25
C THR A 401 10.45 9.04 -19.12
N THR A 402 9.23 8.97 -18.60
CA THR A 402 8.05 8.36 -19.25
C THR A 402 6.96 9.36 -19.62
N GLU A 403 7.16 10.66 -19.36
CA GLU A 403 6.27 11.73 -19.86
C GLU A 403 6.50 11.96 -21.36
N PRO A 404 5.45 12.33 -22.14
CA PRO A 404 5.63 12.73 -23.53
C PRO A 404 6.67 13.84 -23.62
N ALA A 405 7.58 13.77 -24.60
CA ALA A 405 8.59 14.80 -24.82
C ALA A 405 7.91 16.18 -24.90
N GLY A 406 8.24 17.08 -23.96
CA GLY A 406 7.70 18.44 -23.88
C GLY A 406 6.61 18.69 -22.82
N ALA A 407 6.22 17.69 -22.01
CA ALA A 407 5.29 17.91 -20.89
C ALA A 407 5.81 18.87 -19.81
N ASP A 408 7.13 19.02 -19.72
CA ASP A 408 7.86 19.93 -18.83
C ASP A 408 8.28 21.25 -19.49
N ALA A 409 7.82 21.53 -20.73
CA ALA A 409 8.28 22.70 -21.50
C ALA A 409 8.05 24.04 -20.78
N ALA A 410 7.00 24.09 -19.95
CA ALA A 410 6.64 25.25 -19.13
C ALA A 410 7.49 25.37 -17.84
N TYR A 411 8.21 24.34 -17.42
CA TYR A 411 8.93 24.33 -16.14
C TYR A 411 10.23 25.13 -16.27
N LYS A 412 10.39 26.10 -15.37
CA LYS A 412 11.57 26.97 -15.32
C LYS A 412 12.21 27.00 -13.96
N ASN A 413 11.43 26.92 -12.89
CA ASN A 413 11.95 26.81 -11.54
C ASN A 413 11.17 25.78 -10.74
N VAL A 414 11.85 25.12 -9.80
CA VAL A 414 11.23 24.32 -8.74
C VAL A 414 11.38 25.08 -7.44
N LYS A 415 10.27 25.44 -6.82
CA LYS A 415 10.20 26.06 -5.50
C LYS A 415 9.70 25.03 -4.50
N VAL A 416 10.43 24.85 -3.41
CA VAL A 416 10.02 23.95 -2.33
C VAL A 416 9.69 24.77 -1.10
N ASN A 417 8.55 24.49 -0.48
CA ASN A 417 8.12 25.13 0.76
C ASN A 417 7.91 24.07 1.86
N LEU A 418 8.24 24.45 3.09
CA LEU A 418 7.84 23.72 4.29
C LEU A 418 6.46 24.24 4.70
N CYS A 419 5.55 23.28 4.87
CA CYS A 419 4.17 23.50 5.21
C CYS A 419 3.88 23.03 6.64
N TYR A 420 3.04 23.79 7.33
CA TYR A 420 2.68 23.61 8.72
C TYR A 420 1.17 23.36 8.83
N ALA A 421 0.82 22.23 9.44
CA ALA A 421 -0.52 21.95 9.90
C ALA A 421 -0.52 21.97 11.45
N PRO A 422 -1.20 22.94 12.10
CA PRO A 422 -1.31 22.93 13.54
C PRO A 422 -2.00 21.65 14.02
N VAL A 423 -1.55 21.10 15.16
CA VAL A 423 -2.22 19.96 15.81
C VAL A 423 -3.61 20.40 16.25
N SER A 424 -4.60 20.21 15.37
CA SER A 424 -6.04 20.40 15.58
C SER A 424 -6.46 21.62 16.40
N GLN A 425 -6.96 22.66 15.72
CA GLN A 425 -7.92 23.55 16.34
C GLN A 425 -9.33 23.16 15.91
N LYS A 426 -10.14 22.73 16.89
CA LYS A 426 -11.60 22.57 16.78
C LYS A 426 -12.22 23.75 16.00
N ASP A 427 -13.22 23.42 15.18
CA ASP A 427 -14.22 24.33 14.61
C ASP A 427 -13.83 25.25 13.43
N ARG A 428 -13.54 24.69 12.24
CA ARG A 428 -13.72 25.44 10.97
C ARG A 428 -14.30 24.56 9.86
N ARG A 429 -15.65 24.50 9.80
CA ARG A 429 -16.42 23.80 8.74
C ARG A 429 -16.36 24.46 7.35
N TRP A 430 -15.77 25.65 7.20
CA TRP A 430 -15.84 26.43 5.96
C TRP A 430 -14.69 26.17 4.95
N CYS A 431 -13.62 25.46 5.33
CA CYS A 431 -12.47 25.21 4.44
C CYS A 431 -12.65 24.05 3.45
N LYS A 432 -13.86 23.52 3.26
CA LYS A 432 -14.16 22.51 2.24
C LYS A 432 -15.10 23.12 1.18
N SER A 433 -14.56 23.62 0.07
CA SER A 433 -15.27 23.73 -1.23
C SER A 433 -14.54 24.54 -2.32
N ASN A 434 -13.44 25.24 -2.04
CA ASN A 434 -12.66 25.94 -3.08
C ASN A 434 -11.16 25.82 -2.82
N ASP A 435 -10.44 25.13 -3.71
CA ASP A 435 -8.97 25.05 -3.74
C ASP A 435 -8.35 26.36 -4.25
N ASP A 436 -8.54 27.43 -3.49
CA ASP A 436 -7.86 28.70 -3.74
C ASP A 436 -6.48 28.66 -3.06
N LEU A 437 -5.52 28.04 -3.75
CA LEU A 437 -4.13 27.85 -3.29
C LEU A 437 -3.42 29.17 -2.95
N SER A 438 -3.88 30.30 -3.49
CA SER A 438 -3.34 31.63 -3.15
C SER A 438 -3.63 32.05 -1.70
N LYS A 439 -4.63 31.41 -1.07
CA LYS A 439 -5.05 31.63 0.32
C LYS A 439 -4.53 30.55 1.27
N ASP A 440 -3.81 29.54 0.77
CA ASP A 440 -3.25 28.47 1.58
C ASP A 440 -2.10 29.00 2.45
N LYS A 441 -2.43 29.25 3.72
CA LYS A 441 -1.47 29.68 4.74
C LYS A 441 -0.72 28.50 5.38
N ALA A 442 -0.84 27.27 4.89
CA ALA A 442 -0.08 26.15 5.43
C ALA A 442 1.38 26.21 4.99
N CYS A 443 1.68 26.59 3.75
CA CYS A 443 3.02 26.54 3.16
C CYS A 443 3.76 27.89 3.23
N GLN A 444 4.11 28.33 4.44
CA GLN A 444 4.65 29.68 4.67
C GLN A 444 6.18 29.80 4.55
N PHE A 445 6.91 28.70 4.65
CA PHE A 445 8.37 28.75 4.76
C PHE A 445 9.01 28.32 3.44
N ASN A 446 9.61 29.25 2.72
CA ASN A 446 10.38 28.92 1.52
C ASN A 446 11.65 28.16 1.93
N VAL A 447 11.80 26.93 1.42
CA VAL A 447 12.93 26.05 1.68
C VAL A 447 14.03 26.27 0.64
N THR A 448 13.66 26.24 -0.65
CA THR A 448 14.57 26.54 -1.75
C THR A 448 13.80 26.91 -3.01
N GLN A 449 14.47 27.59 -3.94
CA GLN A 449 14.00 27.75 -5.30
C GLN A 449 15.18 27.61 -6.26
N GLN A 450 15.09 26.67 -7.20
CA GLN A 450 16.16 26.34 -8.14
C GLN A 450 15.64 26.32 -9.56
N ALA A 451 16.53 26.56 -10.53
CA ALA A 451 16.19 26.41 -11.93
C ALA A 451 15.87 24.95 -12.24
N TYR A 452 14.78 24.72 -12.98
CA TYR A 452 14.45 23.39 -13.47
C TYR A 452 15.35 23.04 -14.64
N VAL A 453 16.04 21.90 -14.56
CA VAL A 453 16.87 21.36 -15.64
C VAL A 453 16.34 19.98 -15.96
N ALA A 454 15.76 19.84 -17.15
CA ALA A 454 15.20 18.57 -17.63
C ALA A 454 16.26 17.45 -17.58
N GLY A 455 15.91 16.32 -16.97
CA GLY A 455 16.78 15.14 -16.85
C GLY A 455 17.90 15.25 -15.81
N ALA A 456 18.05 16.37 -15.09
CA ALA A 456 19.05 16.51 -14.03
C ALA A 456 18.47 16.11 -12.67
N ARG A 457 19.18 15.23 -11.94
CA ARG A 457 18.93 15.00 -10.51
C ARG A 457 19.57 16.14 -9.72
N SER A 458 18.77 16.88 -8.99
CA SER A 458 19.23 17.90 -8.04
C SER A 458 18.84 17.48 -6.62
N SER A 459 19.66 17.85 -5.64
CA SER A 459 19.37 17.65 -4.23
C SER A 459 19.76 18.90 -3.47
N PHE A 460 19.09 19.15 -2.35
CA PHE A 460 19.42 20.25 -1.47
C PHE A 460 19.23 19.85 -0.01
N GLU A 461 20.05 20.43 0.85
CA GLU A 461 19.90 20.34 2.31
C GLU A 461 19.27 21.64 2.83
N TYR A 462 18.29 21.50 3.72
CA TYR A 462 17.68 22.64 4.40
C TYR A 462 17.60 22.40 5.91
N THR A 463 17.91 23.45 6.67
CA THR A 463 17.82 23.43 8.14
C THR A 463 16.58 24.21 8.57
N VAL A 464 15.68 23.53 9.28
CA VAL A 464 14.46 24.13 9.82
C VAL A 464 14.80 25.01 11.02
N ALA A 465 14.32 26.26 11.03
CA ALA A 465 14.53 27.20 12.13
C ALA A 465 13.88 26.71 13.45
N ARG A 466 14.39 27.17 14.59
CA ARG A 466 14.00 26.67 15.93
C ARG A 466 12.68 27.23 16.46
N ASP A 467 12.23 28.33 15.89
CA ASP A 467 11.07 29.12 16.32
C ASP A 467 9.76 28.66 15.66
N ILE A 468 9.78 27.55 14.90
CA ILE A 468 8.59 27.08 14.19
C ILE A 468 7.68 26.29 15.18
N PRO A 469 6.36 26.57 15.22
CA PRO A 469 5.45 26.04 16.25
C PRO A 469 5.35 24.51 16.30
N THR A 470 4.98 23.90 17.42
CA THR A 470 4.67 22.46 17.46
C THR A 470 3.49 22.13 16.53
N GLY A 471 3.66 21.12 15.66
CA GLY A 471 2.70 20.78 14.61
C GLY A 471 3.12 19.62 13.73
N SER A 472 2.22 19.22 12.82
CA SER A 472 2.54 18.33 11.72
C SER A 472 3.15 19.15 10.59
N TYR A 473 4.28 18.68 10.08
CA TYR A 473 5.00 19.33 9.00
C TYR A 473 5.01 18.43 7.78
N TYR A 474 4.80 19.04 6.62
CA TYR A 474 4.98 18.40 5.32
C TYR A 474 5.69 19.38 4.41
N VAL A 475 6.24 18.91 3.30
CA VAL A 475 6.91 19.77 2.31
C VAL A 475 6.09 19.69 1.04
N ARG A 476 6.02 20.79 0.30
CA ARG A 476 5.37 20.85 -1.01
C ARG A 476 6.33 21.49 -1.99
N ALA A 477 6.53 20.84 -3.12
CA ALA A 477 7.24 21.38 -4.26
C ALA A 477 6.24 22.02 -5.24
N TYR A 478 6.66 23.09 -5.90
CA TYR A 478 5.90 23.83 -6.89
C TYR A 478 6.80 24.03 -8.11
N THR A 479 6.31 23.74 -9.31
CA THR A 479 6.97 24.18 -10.53
C THR A 479 6.41 25.52 -10.96
N LEU A 480 7.32 26.40 -11.37
CA LEU A 480 7.03 27.75 -11.81
C LEU A 480 7.44 27.92 -13.26
N ASP A 481 6.63 28.66 -14.01
CA ASP A 481 6.96 29.11 -15.36
C ASP A 481 7.88 30.35 -15.37
N THR A 482 8.13 30.89 -16.57
CA THR A 482 8.94 32.11 -16.76
C THR A 482 8.39 33.36 -16.05
N SER A 483 7.07 33.42 -15.83
CA SER A 483 6.41 34.52 -15.13
C SER A 483 6.40 34.35 -13.61
N GLY A 484 6.87 33.20 -13.11
CA GLY A 484 6.77 32.82 -11.70
C GLY A 484 5.40 32.24 -11.33
N THR A 485 4.55 31.94 -12.31
CA THR A 485 3.23 31.33 -12.10
C THR A 485 3.39 29.85 -11.84
N GLN A 486 2.66 29.34 -10.84
CA GLN A 486 2.65 27.92 -10.52
C GLN A 486 1.96 27.14 -11.64
N VAL A 487 2.65 26.15 -12.19
CA VAL A 487 2.14 25.31 -13.28
C VAL A 487 1.98 23.83 -12.88
N ALA A 488 2.64 23.40 -11.80
CA ALA A 488 2.39 22.13 -11.12
C ALA A 488 2.84 22.19 -9.65
N TYR A 489 2.44 21.21 -8.85
CA TYR A 489 2.90 21.03 -7.47
C TYR A 489 2.89 19.54 -7.08
N GLY A 490 3.58 19.19 -5.99
CA GLY A 490 3.70 17.83 -5.45
C GLY A 490 4.07 17.81 -3.97
#